data_AF-A0A7T1T8W8-F1
#
_entry.id   AF-A0A7T1T8W8-F1
#
_cell.length_a   1.000
_cell.length_b   1.000
_cell.length_c   1.000
_cell.angle_alpha   90.00
_cell.angle_beta   90.00
_cell.angle_gamma   90.00
#
_symmetry.space_group_name_H-M   'P 1'
#
loop_
_entity.id
_entity.type
_entity.pdbx_description
1 polymer ?
#
loop_
_entity_poly.entity_id
_entity_poly.type
_entity_poly.pdbx_seq_one_letter_code
_entity_poly.pdbx_strand_id
1 'polypeptide(L)'
;MRALLVTSIGVACAGALLLPLAPTESAESMLNGKRSTSADDAAPPLAARGPGGVDSGTRAAGAEGDKSVPGSTQSVTLRASGGGTRAGDELLSAWEDDPSGGRRVASRKVKPFSLVGVVWKDPGAVPPGRIQVQTRSSATKKWSAWRTLNTHGDGSPSPGERSRRGEKALGATAPMWVGDSTAVRVRIVPDVEGGRPGDRSGAREARETTLPKGARLELIDPGKSGGAGRRAGDRAREEDPAKRPGGVLPALTRADTRSTYGDDAADATPSKKDRAEDTHIGPRPQIVTRKGWGADESLREQGFTYGRTTKAAFVHHSAETNDYNCGDVPAIIRGIYRYHVKSSHWRDLGYNFLVDKCGKIYEGRAGGVAKPVTGAHTLGFNTDTTGIAVLGTYTKAVPSKAAKDALAKLTAWKLGVHGVDASGKVTLTSEGGTKHKRGSKVTLNAVPGHRDGFTTECPGEKLYGELPAVRTEAGRLQGRR
;
A
#
# COMPACT_ATOMS: atom_id res chain seq x y z
N MET A 1 40.20 33.97 -38.16
CA MET A 1 41.34 33.93 -37.22
C MET A 1 41.26 32.62 -36.43
N ARG A 2 42.24 31.71 -36.66
CA ARG A 2 42.84 30.67 -35.79
C ARG A 2 41.86 29.83 -34.92
N ALA A 3 41.62 28.52 -35.06
CA ALA A 3 42.44 27.32 -35.33
C ALA A 3 43.68 27.17 -34.42
N LEU A 4 43.67 26.13 -33.54
CA LEU A 4 44.75 25.39 -32.85
C LEU A 4 44.02 24.27 -32.05
N LEU A 5 44.07 22.94 -32.27
CA LEU A 5 45.10 21.90 -32.51
C LEU A 5 46.12 21.68 -31.37
N VAL A 6 46.17 20.40 -30.90
CA VAL A 6 47.38 19.60 -30.55
C VAL A 6 47.94 19.82 -29.11
N THR A 7 48.34 18.84 -28.27
CA THR A 7 48.66 17.39 -28.37
C THR A 7 48.76 16.69 -27.01
N SER A 8 48.68 15.37 -27.07
CA SER A 8 49.02 14.28 -26.15
C SER A 8 50.48 14.26 -25.64
N ILE A 9 50.72 13.65 -24.46
CA ILE A 9 51.88 12.78 -24.17
C ILE A 9 51.40 11.65 -23.23
N GLY A 10 51.68 10.40 -23.61
CA GLY A 10 51.51 9.21 -22.77
C GLY A 10 52.82 8.76 -22.14
N VAL A 11 52.74 7.89 -21.14
CA VAL A 11 53.83 6.98 -20.75
C VAL A 11 53.22 5.62 -20.40
N ALA A 12 53.71 4.60 -21.09
CA ALA A 12 53.50 3.18 -20.83
C ALA A 12 54.54 2.66 -19.82
N CYS A 13 54.16 1.69 -19.00
CA CYS A 13 55.11 0.72 -18.44
C CYS A 13 54.48 -0.67 -18.45
N ALA A 14 55.14 -1.58 -19.14
CA ALA A 14 54.85 -2.99 -19.26
C ALA A 14 55.44 -3.78 -18.07
N GLY A 15 54.81 -4.90 -17.73
CA GLY A 15 55.30 -5.88 -16.78
C GLY A 15 54.68 -7.25 -17.06
N ALA A 16 55.30 -7.98 -17.98
CA ALA A 16 55.18 -9.42 -18.22
C ALA A 16 55.67 -10.20 -16.96
N LEU A 17 55.45 -11.49 -16.69
CA LEU A 17 54.89 -12.67 -17.36
C LEU A 17 54.78 -13.76 -16.25
N LEU A 18 53.86 -14.74 -16.38
CA LEU A 18 54.07 -16.20 -16.22
C LEU A 18 52.82 -16.94 -15.72
N LEU A 19 52.25 -17.73 -16.65
CA LEU A 19 51.39 -18.89 -16.42
C LEU A 19 52.22 -20.09 -15.94
N PRO A 20 51.54 -21.15 -15.44
CA PRO A 20 51.61 -22.39 -16.20
C PRO A 20 50.26 -23.05 -16.48
N LEU A 21 50.32 -23.90 -17.50
CA LEU A 21 49.28 -24.63 -18.23
C LEU A 21 48.63 -25.79 -17.44
N ALA A 22 47.30 -25.92 -17.61
CA ALA A 22 46.49 -27.08 -18.06
C ALA A 22 46.76 -28.53 -17.51
N PRO A 23 45.75 -29.43 -17.43
CA PRO A 23 44.93 -29.83 -18.58
C PRO A 23 43.41 -29.89 -18.36
N THR A 24 42.74 -29.92 -19.50
CA THR A 24 41.32 -30.19 -19.76
C THR A 24 41.00 -31.68 -19.64
N GLU A 25 39.83 -32.03 -19.09
CA GLU A 25 39.08 -33.21 -19.52
C GLU A 25 37.58 -32.93 -19.53
N SER A 26 36.96 -33.38 -20.62
CA SER A 26 35.56 -33.28 -21.00
C SER A 26 34.71 -34.31 -20.26
N ALA A 27 33.42 -34.02 -20.03
CA ALA A 27 32.35 -35.00 -20.22
C ALA A 27 30.96 -34.34 -20.12
N GLU A 28 30.20 -34.53 -21.19
CA GLU A 28 28.77 -34.30 -21.28
C GLU A 28 27.95 -35.26 -20.39
N SER A 29 26.69 -34.87 -20.17
CA SER A 29 25.55 -35.75 -19.89
C SER A 29 25.45 -36.39 -18.50
N MET A 30 24.50 -35.88 -17.70
CA MET A 30 23.42 -36.70 -17.13
C MET A 30 22.24 -35.78 -16.81
N LEU A 31 21.34 -35.66 -17.79
CA LEU A 31 19.92 -35.40 -17.58
C LEU A 31 19.33 -36.58 -16.79
N ASN A 32 18.88 -36.38 -15.54
CA ASN A 32 17.55 -36.82 -15.11
C ASN A 32 17.25 -36.37 -13.67
N GLY A 33 16.17 -35.62 -13.48
CA GLY A 33 15.73 -35.21 -12.16
C GLY A 33 14.55 -34.25 -12.16
N LYS A 34 13.51 -34.55 -12.96
CA LYS A 34 12.19 -33.94 -12.77
C LYS A 34 11.71 -34.20 -11.33
N ARG A 35 11.51 -33.14 -10.55
CA ARG A 35 10.31 -33.01 -9.70
C ARG A 35 10.06 -31.55 -9.33
N SER A 36 8.88 -31.11 -9.76
CA SER A 36 8.14 -29.94 -9.28
C SER A 36 7.96 -29.97 -7.76
N THR A 37 8.05 -28.80 -7.12
CA THR A 37 7.09 -28.40 -6.08
C THR A 37 6.90 -26.88 -6.09
N SER A 38 5.72 -26.46 -6.56
CA SER A 38 5.15 -25.11 -6.57
C SER A 38 4.71 -24.63 -5.16
N ALA A 39 5.49 -24.93 -4.12
CA ALA A 39 5.07 -24.77 -2.73
C ALA A 39 5.49 -23.44 -2.08
N ASP A 40 6.48 -22.73 -2.62
CA ASP A 40 7.02 -21.51 -1.98
C ASP A 40 6.31 -20.20 -2.36
N ASP A 41 5.38 -20.24 -3.32
CA ASP A 41 4.45 -19.13 -3.66
C ASP A 41 3.10 -19.25 -2.92
N ALA A 42 2.93 -20.30 -2.08
CA ALA A 42 1.76 -20.52 -1.24
C ALA A 42 2.10 -20.24 0.23
N ALA A 43 1.17 -19.60 0.94
CA ALA A 43 1.26 -19.35 2.38
C ALA A 43 1.68 -20.61 3.18
N PRO A 44 2.40 -20.48 4.32
CA PRO A 44 2.84 -21.63 5.10
C PRO A 44 1.63 -22.46 5.60
N PRO A 45 1.77 -23.79 5.73
CA PRO A 45 0.67 -24.66 6.10
C PRO A 45 0.20 -24.42 7.54
N LEU A 46 -1.11 -24.38 7.70
CA LEU A 46 -1.80 -24.39 8.99
C LEU A 46 -1.50 -25.70 9.73
N ALA A 47 -1.17 -25.61 11.01
CA ALA A 47 -1.00 -26.76 11.88
C ALA A 47 -2.27 -27.64 11.89
N ALA A 48 -2.09 -28.94 11.65
CA ALA A 48 -3.14 -29.94 11.63
C ALA A 48 -3.79 -30.12 13.01
N ARG A 49 -5.12 -30.21 13.05
CA ARG A 49 -5.89 -30.72 14.19
C ARG A 49 -6.08 -32.23 14.03
N GLY A 50 -5.75 -32.99 15.08
CA GLY A 50 -6.25 -34.35 15.29
C GLY A 50 -7.45 -34.35 16.26
N PRO A 51 -8.32 -35.38 16.24
CA PRO A 51 -9.60 -35.38 16.95
C PRO A 51 -9.52 -36.06 18.32
N GLY A 52 -10.42 -35.67 19.23
CA GLY A 52 -10.85 -36.51 20.35
C GLY A 52 -10.78 -35.85 21.73
N GLY A 53 -11.89 -35.93 22.47
CA GLY A 53 -11.93 -35.78 23.93
C GLY A 53 -12.77 -34.61 24.44
N VAL A 54 -14.05 -34.87 24.66
CA VAL A 54 -14.90 -34.09 25.57
C VAL A 54 -14.33 -34.18 26.99
N ASP A 55 -14.11 -33.04 27.64
CA ASP A 55 -14.31 -32.95 29.09
C ASP A 55 -14.76 -31.55 29.51
N SER A 56 -15.80 -31.55 30.33
CA SER A 56 -16.52 -30.41 30.87
C SER A 56 -15.79 -29.87 32.10
N GLY A 57 -15.34 -28.61 32.05
CA GLY A 57 -14.71 -27.97 33.20
C GLY A 57 -14.75 -26.46 33.11
N THR A 58 -15.76 -25.85 33.73
CA THR A 58 -15.88 -24.42 33.96
C THR A 58 -14.67 -23.92 34.78
N ARG A 59 -13.81 -23.09 34.19
CA ARG A 59 -12.86 -22.26 34.96
C ARG A 59 -12.65 -20.90 34.32
N ALA A 60 -12.66 -19.91 35.21
CA ALA A 60 -12.75 -18.49 34.96
C ALA A 60 -11.62 -17.92 34.09
N ALA A 61 -11.97 -16.89 33.32
CA ALA A 61 -11.07 -16.06 32.53
C ALA A 61 -9.98 -15.42 33.40
N GLY A 62 -8.78 -15.98 33.35
CA GLY A 62 -7.54 -15.38 33.83
C GLY A 62 -6.70 -14.89 32.64
N ALA A 63 -6.20 -13.66 32.74
CA ALA A 63 -5.42 -12.98 31.74
C ALA A 63 -4.15 -13.76 31.35
N GLU A 64 -4.07 -14.24 30.10
CA GLU A 64 -2.81 -14.61 29.47
C GLU A 64 -2.29 -13.43 28.64
N GLY A 65 -1.07 -12.99 28.97
CA GLY A 65 -0.41 -11.85 28.37
C GLY A 65 -0.27 -11.98 26.85
N ASP A 66 -0.79 -10.97 26.15
CA ASP A 66 -0.57 -10.72 24.73
C ASP A 66 0.94 -10.71 24.46
N LYS A 67 1.46 -11.72 23.75
CA LYS A 67 2.82 -11.68 23.21
C LYS A 67 2.88 -10.48 22.27
N SER A 68 3.35 -9.34 22.77
CA SER A 68 3.11 -8.04 22.16
C SER A 68 3.58 -8.01 20.70
N VAL A 69 2.61 -8.03 19.78
CA VAL A 69 2.77 -7.77 18.35
C VAL A 69 3.58 -6.48 18.17
N PRO A 70 4.73 -6.48 17.46
CA PRO A 70 5.56 -5.28 17.30
C PRO A 70 4.76 -4.07 16.78
N GLY A 71 4.98 -2.92 17.41
CA GLY A 71 4.26 -1.68 17.12
C GLY A 71 2.99 -1.49 17.96
N SER A 72 2.36 -0.32 17.85
CA SER A 72 1.17 0.00 18.65
C SER A 72 0.23 0.98 17.93
N THR A 73 -1.03 0.98 18.37
CA THR A 73 -2.05 1.94 17.94
C THR A 73 -2.52 2.70 19.16
N GLN A 74 -2.43 4.03 19.13
CA GLN A 74 -2.97 4.91 20.14
C GLN A 74 -4.14 5.70 19.54
N SER A 75 -5.37 5.39 19.99
CA SER A 75 -6.57 6.11 19.59
C SER A 75 -6.87 7.28 20.55
N VAL A 76 -7.04 8.48 20.01
CA VAL A 76 -7.36 9.70 20.77
C VAL A 76 -8.69 10.25 20.28
N THR A 77 -9.70 10.28 21.16
CA THR A 77 -11.02 10.82 20.83
C THR A 77 -10.92 12.31 20.46
N LEU A 78 -11.42 12.67 19.28
CA LEU A 78 -11.50 14.06 18.87
C LEU A 78 -12.82 14.64 19.39
N ARG A 79 -12.73 15.57 20.36
CA ARG A 79 -13.87 16.35 20.83
C ARG A 79 -13.77 17.75 20.27
N ALA A 80 -14.84 18.22 19.64
CA ALA A 80 -14.93 19.62 19.25
C ALA A 80 -15.00 20.44 20.54
N SER A 81 -14.01 21.31 20.80
CA SER A 81 -14.05 22.17 21.99
C SER A 81 -15.30 23.05 21.87
N GLY A 82 -16.24 22.89 22.80
CA GLY A 82 -17.21 23.92 23.13
C GLY A 82 -16.50 24.98 23.95
N GLY A 83 -16.87 26.26 23.80
CA GLY A 83 -16.27 27.34 24.56
C GLY A 83 -16.34 27.09 26.07
N GLY A 84 -15.26 27.44 26.78
CA GLY A 84 -15.16 27.36 28.24
C GLY A 84 -14.02 26.45 28.71
N THR A 85 -12.80 26.99 28.79
CA THR A 85 -11.70 26.37 29.54
C THR A 85 -12.00 26.46 31.03
N ARG A 86 -12.25 25.33 31.71
CA ARG A 86 -12.11 25.27 33.18
C ARG A 86 -10.61 25.14 33.49
N ALA A 87 -10.14 25.96 34.43
CA ALA A 87 -8.80 25.84 35.00
C ALA A 87 -8.64 24.44 35.62
N GLY A 88 -7.66 23.66 35.13
CA GLY A 88 -7.36 22.31 35.64
C GLY A 88 -6.93 21.31 34.56
N ASP A 89 -7.33 21.50 33.29
CA ASP A 89 -6.87 20.66 32.17
C ASP A 89 -5.58 21.23 31.55
N GLU A 90 -4.53 21.36 32.37
CA GLU A 90 -3.20 21.75 31.91
C GLU A 90 -2.43 20.54 31.37
N LEU A 91 -2.23 20.51 30.06
CA LEU A 91 -0.91 20.26 29.48
C LEU A 91 -0.90 20.71 27.99
N LEU A 92 -0.46 21.96 27.83
CA LEU A 92 0.23 22.54 26.67
C LEU A 92 -0.62 22.90 25.44
N SER A 93 -1.61 23.78 25.61
CA SER A 93 -2.00 24.74 24.56
C SER A 93 -1.28 26.08 24.80
N ALA A 94 0.02 26.12 24.46
CA ALA A 94 0.77 27.37 24.41
C ALA A 94 0.71 27.95 22.99
N TRP A 95 -0.19 28.94 22.85
CA TRP A 95 -0.06 30.22 22.14
C TRP A 95 0.01 30.35 20.60
N GLU A 96 -0.54 31.50 20.20
CA GLU A 96 -0.56 32.27 18.95
C GLU A 96 -1.63 31.99 17.89
N ASP A 97 -2.27 33.10 17.51
CA ASP A 97 -3.43 33.25 16.63
C ASP A 97 -3.23 32.52 15.30
N ASP A 98 -4.22 31.72 14.91
CA ASP A 98 -4.24 31.04 13.61
C ASP A 98 -5.17 31.87 12.72
N PRO A 99 -4.62 32.63 11.75
CA PRO A 99 -5.41 33.50 10.89
C PRO A 99 -6.36 32.74 9.94
N SER A 100 -6.34 31.39 9.92
CA SER A 100 -7.14 30.57 9.00
C SER A 100 -8.54 30.16 9.50
N GLY A 101 -8.96 30.55 10.71
CA GLY A 101 -10.33 30.35 11.20
C GLY A 101 -10.76 28.90 11.48
N GLY A 102 -9.83 27.94 11.50
CA GLY A 102 -10.12 26.53 11.76
C GLY A 102 -10.51 26.22 13.22
N ARG A 103 -11.42 25.27 13.43
CA ARG A 103 -11.79 24.80 14.78
C ARG A 103 -10.71 23.84 15.30
N ARG A 104 -10.00 24.24 16.36
CA ARG A 104 -8.85 23.51 16.93
C ARG A 104 -9.30 22.37 17.84
N VAL A 105 -8.64 21.20 17.73
CA VAL A 105 -8.79 20.08 18.67
C VAL A 105 -7.49 19.93 19.46
N ALA A 106 -7.61 19.78 20.78
CA ALA A 106 -6.55 19.89 21.79
C ALA A 106 -5.21 19.19 21.45
N SER A 107 -4.09 19.81 21.86
CA SER A 107 -2.76 19.19 21.90
C SER A 107 -2.65 18.22 23.08
N ARG A 108 -2.01 17.07 22.86
CA ARG A 108 -1.70 16.11 23.92
C ARG A 108 -0.28 15.58 23.75
N LYS A 109 0.42 15.33 24.85
CA LYS A 109 1.64 14.50 24.82
C LYS A 109 1.21 13.06 24.52
N VAL A 110 1.78 12.48 23.48
CA VAL A 110 1.40 11.14 22.98
C VAL A 110 2.61 10.22 22.99
N LYS A 111 2.37 8.90 22.95
CA LYS A 111 3.47 7.97 22.70
C LYS A 111 4.07 8.27 21.32
N PRO A 112 5.37 8.00 21.11
CA PRO A 112 5.97 8.15 19.79
C PRO A 112 5.18 7.38 18.73
N PHE A 113 5.07 7.97 17.54
CA PHE A 113 4.34 7.42 16.41
C PHE A 113 5.01 7.89 15.12
N SER A 114 4.76 7.18 14.02
CA SER A 114 5.32 7.52 12.70
C SER A 114 4.27 7.64 11.60
N LEU A 115 3.01 7.27 11.92
CA LEU A 115 1.87 7.38 11.02
C LEU A 115 0.63 7.90 11.76
N VAL A 116 -0.17 8.71 11.06
CA VAL A 116 -1.40 9.31 11.61
C VAL A 116 -2.57 9.15 10.65
N GLY A 117 -3.76 8.89 11.18
CA GLY A 117 -5.02 8.91 10.43
C GLY A 117 -6.19 9.26 11.33
N VAL A 118 -7.39 9.44 10.77
CA VAL A 118 -8.61 9.69 11.53
C VAL A 118 -9.68 8.69 11.11
N VAL A 119 -10.34 8.07 12.09
CA VAL A 119 -11.45 7.12 11.87
C VAL A 119 -12.73 7.55 12.57
N TRP A 120 -13.89 7.13 12.07
CA TRP A 120 -15.21 7.44 12.64
C TRP A 120 -16.22 6.31 12.46
N LYS A 121 -17.33 6.34 13.23
CA LYS A 121 -18.25 5.21 13.35
C LYS A 121 -19.01 4.85 12.08
N ASP A 122 -19.48 5.85 11.35
CA ASP A 122 -20.30 5.66 10.15
C ASP A 122 -19.43 5.76 8.90
N PRO A 123 -19.12 4.66 8.20
CA PRO A 123 -18.30 4.70 6.99
C PRO A 123 -18.94 5.49 5.84
N GLY A 124 -20.25 5.75 5.88
CA GLY A 124 -20.94 6.60 4.90
C GLY A 124 -20.88 8.10 5.22
N ALA A 125 -20.47 8.48 6.43
CA ALA A 125 -20.38 9.89 6.81
C ALA A 125 -19.14 10.55 6.19
N VAL A 126 -19.34 11.69 5.51
CA VAL A 126 -18.27 12.51 4.96
C VAL A 126 -18.02 13.69 5.91
N PRO A 127 -16.77 13.92 6.37
CA PRO A 127 -16.45 15.11 7.15
C PRO A 127 -16.77 16.39 6.35
N PRO A 128 -17.41 17.42 6.96
CA PRO A 128 -17.84 18.64 6.27
C PRO A 128 -16.69 19.62 5.95
N GLY A 129 -15.47 19.12 5.81
CA GLY A 129 -14.27 19.93 5.59
C GLY A 129 -12.99 19.11 5.61
N ARG A 130 -11.87 19.79 5.35
CA ARG A 130 -10.53 19.19 5.33
C ARG A 130 -10.01 18.99 6.73
N ILE A 131 -9.72 17.74 7.07
CA ILE A 131 -8.97 17.40 8.28
C ILE A 131 -7.49 17.70 8.00
N GLN A 132 -6.89 18.55 8.84
CA GLN A 132 -5.47 18.86 8.74
C GLN A 132 -4.74 18.49 10.02
N VAL A 133 -3.51 18.02 9.84
CA VAL A 133 -2.61 17.62 10.93
C VAL A 133 -1.28 18.35 10.85
N GLN A 134 -0.69 18.56 12.03
CA GLN A 134 0.68 19.02 12.20
C GLN A 134 1.36 18.05 13.17
N THR A 135 2.59 17.64 12.91
CA THR A 135 3.33 16.75 13.80
C THR A 135 4.66 17.36 14.22
N ARG A 136 5.11 17.00 15.42
CA ARG A 136 6.40 17.43 15.96
C ARG A 136 7.42 16.31 15.82
N SER A 137 8.43 16.54 14.98
CA SER A 137 9.50 15.57 14.72
C SER A 137 10.25 15.24 16.01
N SER A 138 10.48 13.94 16.23
CA SER A 138 11.32 13.43 17.32
C SER A 138 12.77 13.87 17.17
N ALA A 139 13.28 13.99 15.94
CA ALA A 139 14.67 14.34 15.67
C ALA A 139 14.93 15.85 15.76
N THR A 140 14.13 16.67 15.07
CA THR A 140 14.39 18.11 14.99
C THR A 140 13.67 18.91 16.06
N LYS A 141 12.70 18.30 16.76
CA LYS A 141 11.78 18.96 17.70
C LYS A 141 10.97 20.11 17.08
N LYS A 142 10.97 20.25 15.75
CA LYS A 142 10.20 21.24 15.00
C LYS A 142 8.84 20.68 14.59
N TRP A 143 7.86 21.57 14.47
CA TRP A 143 6.55 21.26 13.90
C TRP A 143 6.64 21.27 12.37
N SER A 144 5.91 20.37 11.72
CA SER A 144 5.69 20.40 10.26
C SER A 144 4.85 21.61 9.85
N ALA A 145 4.73 21.88 8.55
CA ALA A 145 3.58 22.65 8.06
C ALA A 145 2.26 21.87 8.30
N TRP A 146 1.12 22.55 8.24
CA TRP A 146 -0.18 21.89 8.22
C TRP A 146 -0.34 21.05 6.95
N ARG A 147 -0.77 19.80 7.09
CA ARG A 147 -0.96 18.86 5.99
C ARG A 147 -2.37 18.29 6.03
N THR A 148 -3.03 18.21 4.88
CA THR A 148 -4.39 17.66 4.75
C THR A 148 -4.34 16.13 4.75
N LEU A 149 -5.18 15.51 5.58
CA LEU A 149 -5.50 14.08 5.50
C LEU A 149 -6.64 13.90 4.49
N ASN A 150 -6.38 13.14 3.43
CA ASN A 150 -7.41 12.83 2.44
C ASN A 150 -8.45 11.90 3.05
N THR A 151 -9.74 12.19 2.90
CA THR A 151 -10.81 11.32 3.42
C THR A 151 -11.00 10.10 2.51
N HIS A 152 -10.79 8.89 3.02
CA HIS A 152 -11.04 7.63 2.32
C HIS A 152 -12.45 7.11 2.64
N GLY A 153 -13.43 7.49 1.81
CA GLY A 153 -14.69 6.75 1.71
C GLY A 153 -14.63 5.59 0.72
N ASP A 154 -13.48 5.36 0.08
CA ASP A 154 -13.37 4.69 -1.22
C ASP A 154 -12.70 3.31 -1.20
N GLY A 155 -11.90 3.00 -0.16
CA GLY A 155 -11.26 1.70 0.05
C GLY A 155 -12.02 0.72 0.95
N SER A 156 -13.23 1.04 1.39
CA SER A 156 -14.00 0.19 2.31
C SER A 156 -14.31 -1.19 1.69
N PRO A 157 -14.40 -2.26 2.50
CA PRO A 157 -14.95 -3.55 2.05
C PRO A 157 -16.29 -3.36 1.33
N SER A 158 -16.50 -4.11 0.25
CA SER A 158 -17.76 -4.02 -0.51
C SER A 158 -18.96 -4.35 0.40
N PRO A 159 -20.15 -3.75 0.20
CA PRO A 159 -21.33 -4.03 1.03
C PRO A 159 -21.65 -5.53 0.99
N GLY A 160 -21.56 -6.20 2.14
CA GLY A 160 -21.74 -7.65 2.28
C GLY A 160 -20.45 -8.42 2.65
N GLU A 161 -19.27 -7.83 2.45
CA GLU A 161 -18.04 -8.37 3.06
C GLU A 161 -18.07 -8.14 4.56
N ARG A 162 -17.94 -9.23 5.34
CA ARG A 162 -17.76 -9.11 6.79
C ARG A 162 -16.44 -8.38 7.07
N SER A 163 -16.54 -7.28 7.80
CA SER A 163 -15.43 -6.65 8.51
C SER A 163 -14.70 -7.68 9.38
N ARG A 164 -13.50 -7.31 9.86
CA ARG A 164 -12.78 -8.12 10.84
C ARG A 164 -13.72 -8.66 11.93
N ARG A 165 -13.79 -9.99 12.11
CA ARG A 165 -14.51 -10.69 13.19
C ARG A 165 -15.95 -10.23 13.42
N GLY A 166 -16.65 -9.82 12.36
CA GLY A 166 -18.05 -9.37 12.45
C GLY A 166 -18.22 -7.95 13.01
N GLU A 167 -17.14 -7.18 13.17
CA GLU A 167 -17.23 -5.77 13.51
C GLU A 167 -17.84 -4.97 12.35
N LYS A 168 -18.10 -3.67 12.53
CA LYS A 168 -18.45 -2.79 11.41
C LYS A 168 -17.19 -2.06 10.95
N ALA A 169 -16.99 -1.99 9.63
CA ALA A 169 -15.94 -1.16 9.06
C ALA A 169 -16.18 0.29 9.44
N LEU A 170 -15.10 1.00 9.78
CA LEU A 170 -15.15 2.42 10.13
C LEU A 170 -14.87 3.29 8.91
N GLY A 171 -15.42 4.50 8.90
CA GLY A 171 -14.96 5.53 7.97
C GLY A 171 -13.57 5.98 8.37
N ALA A 172 -12.71 6.28 7.40
CA ALA A 172 -11.29 6.55 7.66
C ALA A 172 -10.72 7.60 6.71
N THR A 173 -9.68 8.32 7.12
CA THR A 173 -8.81 9.04 6.19
C THR A 173 -7.75 8.10 5.60
N ALA A 174 -7.07 8.56 4.56
CA ALA A 174 -5.72 8.12 4.22
C ALA A 174 -4.84 8.20 5.46
N PRO A 175 -4.16 7.11 5.83
CA PRO A 175 -3.08 7.23 6.77
C PRO A 175 -1.97 8.08 6.13
N MET A 176 -1.24 8.82 6.96
CA MET A 176 -0.17 9.69 6.53
C MET A 176 1.11 9.33 7.28
N TRP A 177 2.13 8.90 6.55
CA TRP A 177 3.49 8.85 7.10
C TRP A 177 3.97 10.25 7.47
N VAL A 178 4.47 10.37 8.71
CA VAL A 178 4.98 11.62 9.29
C VAL A 178 6.42 11.47 9.81
N GLY A 179 6.98 10.26 9.72
CA GLY A 179 8.23 9.90 10.39
C GLY A 179 8.12 10.01 11.91
N ASP A 180 9.20 9.68 12.62
CA ASP A 180 9.19 9.64 14.07
C ASP A 180 8.75 10.98 14.67
N SER A 181 7.62 10.94 15.37
CA SER A 181 6.91 12.10 15.89
C SER A 181 6.52 11.88 17.35
N THR A 182 6.49 12.98 18.13
CA THR A 182 6.19 12.94 19.58
C THR A 182 4.97 13.77 19.98
N ALA A 183 4.44 14.57 19.06
CA ALA A 183 3.25 15.37 19.28
C ALA A 183 2.50 15.57 17.96
N VAL A 184 1.19 15.80 18.08
CA VAL A 184 0.27 16.01 16.98
C VAL A 184 -0.71 17.13 17.33
N ARG A 185 -1.08 17.91 16.32
CA ARG A 185 -2.19 18.88 16.36
C ARG A 185 -3.14 18.55 15.22
N VAL A 186 -4.44 18.71 15.45
CA VAL A 186 -5.49 18.44 14.46
C VAL A 186 -6.42 19.63 14.40
N ARG A 187 -6.81 20.02 13.19
CA ARG A 187 -7.84 21.03 12.94
C ARG A 187 -8.74 20.59 11.79
N ILE A 188 -9.92 21.18 11.74
CA ILE A 188 -10.83 21.06 10.59
C ILE A 188 -10.96 22.44 10.00
N VAL A 189 -10.70 22.53 8.70
CA VAL A 189 -10.86 23.75 7.93
C VAL A 189 -12.03 23.56 6.97
N PRO A 190 -12.96 24.51 6.90
CA PRO A 190 -14.06 24.46 5.93
C PRO A 190 -13.54 24.33 4.50
N ASP A 191 -14.31 23.66 3.65
CA ASP A 191 -14.11 23.70 2.22
C ASP A 191 -14.61 25.03 1.69
N VAL A 192 -13.71 26.01 1.60
CA VAL A 192 -14.02 27.30 0.98
C VAL A 192 -13.94 27.13 -0.54
N GLU A 193 -15.04 26.74 -1.19
CA GLU A 193 -15.21 26.91 -2.63
C GLU A 193 -16.09 28.14 -2.91
N GLY A 194 -15.51 29.15 -3.56
CA GLY A 194 -16.26 30.09 -4.42
C GLY A 194 -17.09 31.21 -3.78
N GLY A 195 -17.08 31.43 -2.47
CA GLY A 195 -17.79 32.57 -1.87
C GLY A 195 -17.16 33.92 -2.24
N ARG A 196 -17.88 34.79 -2.96
CA ARG A 196 -17.47 36.19 -3.18
C ARG A 196 -17.22 36.88 -1.82
N PRO A 197 -16.22 37.76 -1.69
CA PRO A 197 -15.99 38.50 -0.44
C PRO A 197 -17.25 39.30 -0.07
N GLY A 198 -17.93 38.94 1.02
CA GLY A 198 -19.08 39.68 1.55
C GLY A 198 -20.35 38.86 1.81
N ASP A 199 -20.44 37.60 1.37
CA ASP A 199 -21.63 36.78 1.62
C ASP A 199 -21.61 36.17 3.04
N ARG A 200 -22.47 36.70 3.93
CA ARG A 200 -22.59 36.25 5.32
C ARG A 200 -23.52 35.03 5.47
N SER A 201 -24.11 34.53 4.40
CA SER A 201 -25.00 33.35 4.44
C SER A 201 -24.22 32.04 4.65
N GLY A 202 -23.04 31.89 4.02
CA GLY A 202 -22.14 30.74 4.21
C GLY A 202 -21.48 30.65 5.59
N ALA A 203 -21.48 31.74 6.37
CA ALA A 203 -20.95 31.76 7.74
C ALA A 203 -21.83 31.02 8.76
N ARG A 204 -23.11 30.75 8.42
CA ARG A 204 -24.02 30.00 9.29
C ARG A 204 -23.90 28.49 9.08
N GLU A 205 -23.65 28.03 7.85
CA GLU A 205 -23.33 26.62 7.54
C GLU A 205 -21.91 26.21 7.97
N ALA A 206 -20.94 27.14 7.93
CA ALA A 206 -19.59 26.91 8.47
C ALA A 206 -19.55 26.60 9.98
N ARG A 207 -20.61 26.91 10.73
CA ARG A 207 -20.72 26.66 12.19
C ARG A 207 -21.00 25.19 12.53
N GLU A 208 -21.49 24.39 11.59
CA GLU A 208 -21.75 22.96 11.79
C GLU A 208 -20.63 22.04 11.26
N THR A 209 -19.39 22.54 11.24
CA THR A 209 -18.18 21.72 11.00
C THR A 209 -17.88 20.81 12.20
N THR A 210 -18.79 19.89 12.47
CA THR A 210 -18.63 18.86 13.51
C THR A 210 -18.07 17.58 12.87
N LEU A 211 -17.12 16.95 13.56
CA LEU A 211 -16.60 15.66 13.12
C LEU A 211 -17.73 14.63 13.11
N PRO A 212 -17.65 13.64 12.19
CA PRO A 212 -18.54 12.49 12.26
C PRO A 212 -18.52 11.84 13.65
N LYS A 213 -19.67 11.26 14.04
CA LYS A 213 -19.84 10.67 15.37
C LYS A 213 -18.74 9.64 15.65
N GLY A 214 -18.12 9.77 16.82
CA GLY A 214 -17.06 8.87 17.27
C GLY A 214 -15.74 9.01 16.52
N ALA A 215 -15.47 10.19 15.95
CA ALA A 215 -14.18 10.49 15.35
C ALA A 215 -13.02 10.36 16.34
N ARG A 216 -11.98 9.65 15.92
CA ARG A 216 -10.76 9.38 16.69
C ARG A 216 -9.55 9.61 15.81
N LEU A 217 -8.54 10.26 16.38
CA LEU A 217 -7.19 10.31 15.82
C LEU A 217 -6.47 9.02 16.16
N GLU A 218 -5.87 8.40 15.16
CA GLU A 218 -5.17 7.13 15.27
C GLU A 218 -3.69 7.40 15.04
N LEU A 219 -2.87 7.16 16.06
CA LEU A 219 -1.42 7.36 16.04
C LEU A 219 -0.76 5.99 16.06
N ILE A 220 0.05 5.72 15.05
CA ILE A 220 0.59 4.39 14.81
C ILE A 220 2.10 4.40 14.91
N ASP A 221 2.60 3.53 15.78
CA ASP A 221 3.97 3.04 15.75
C ASP A 221 3.97 1.74 14.93
N PRO A 222 4.64 1.71 13.76
CA PRO A 222 4.70 0.52 12.91
C PRO A 222 5.50 -0.63 13.52
N GLY A 223 6.23 -0.39 14.61
CA GLY A 223 7.14 -1.36 15.20
C GLY A 223 8.39 -1.62 14.35
N LYS A 224 9.39 -2.24 14.96
CA LYS A 224 10.59 -2.70 14.26
C LYS A 224 10.32 -4.03 13.56
N SER A 225 11.00 -4.28 12.43
CA SER A 225 11.03 -5.62 11.86
C SER A 225 12.03 -6.50 12.63
N GLY A 226 11.57 -7.66 13.12
CA GLY A 226 12.35 -8.55 14.00
C GLY A 226 12.03 -8.34 15.48
N GLY A 227 11.80 -9.44 16.20
CA GLY A 227 11.20 -9.51 17.54
C GLY A 227 11.85 -8.67 18.64
N ALA A 228 11.11 -8.54 19.75
CA ALA A 228 11.44 -7.73 20.92
C ALA A 228 12.87 -7.97 21.43
N GLY A 229 13.70 -6.91 21.46
CA GLY A 229 15.05 -7.03 22.03
C GLY A 229 16.08 -5.94 21.71
N ARG A 230 15.73 -4.76 21.17
CA ARG A 230 16.72 -3.69 20.91
C ARG A 230 16.26 -2.31 21.40
N ARG A 231 17.10 -1.68 22.23
CA ARG A 231 16.89 -0.39 22.92
C ARG A 231 16.51 0.74 21.95
N ALA A 232 15.77 1.72 22.48
CA ALA A 232 15.39 2.94 21.79
C ALA A 232 16.60 3.89 21.71
N GLY A 233 17.01 4.30 20.51
CA GLY A 233 18.11 5.26 20.33
C GLY A 233 18.82 5.14 18.98
N ASP A 234 19.00 3.92 18.46
CA ASP A 234 19.57 3.74 17.13
C ASP A 234 18.50 3.94 16.05
N ARG A 235 18.80 4.77 15.04
CA ARG A 235 18.14 4.69 13.73
C ARG A 235 18.49 3.34 13.13
N ALA A 236 17.84 2.29 13.62
CA ALA A 236 18.02 0.94 13.14
C ALA A 236 17.53 0.92 11.69
N ARG A 237 18.48 0.94 10.75
CA ARG A 237 18.22 0.65 9.36
C ARG A 237 17.42 -0.65 9.32
N GLU A 238 16.20 -0.59 8.79
CA GLU A 238 15.39 -1.78 8.54
C GLU A 238 16.28 -2.83 7.87
N GLU A 239 16.23 -4.06 8.38
CA GLU A 239 16.99 -5.15 7.80
C GLU A 239 16.56 -5.30 6.33
N ASP A 240 17.55 -5.44 5.44
CA ASP A 240 17.29 -5.58 4.02
C ASP A 240 16.38 -6.81 3.79
N PRO A 241 15.19 -6.64 3.18
CA PRO A 241 14.27 -7.75 2.94
C PRO A 241 14.91 -8.94 2.21
N ALA A 242 15.90 -8.68 1.35
CA ALA A 242 16.62 -9.72 0.61
C ALA A 242 17.46 -10.65 1.51
N LYS A 243 17.82 -10.20 2.72
CA LYS A 243 18.56 -11.02 3.70
C LYS A 243 17.67 -12.01 4.45
N ARG A 244 16.34 -11.86 4.35
CA ARG A 244 15.38 -12.77 5.00
C ARG A 244 15.03 -13.91 4.05
N PRO A 245 15.16 -15.18 4.46
CA PRO A 245 14.70 -16.30 3.65
C PRO A 245 13.22 -16.16 3.30
N GLY A 246 12.88 -16.16 2.01
CA GLY A 246 11.52 -15.91 1.51
C GLY A 246 11.04 -14.46 1.67
N GLY A 247 11.94 -13.51 1.97
CA GLY A 247 11.63 -12.08 2.08
C GLY A 247 11.47 -11.38 0.73
N VAL A 248 12.00 -11.98 -0.33
CA VAL A 248 11.92 -11.46 -1.70
C VAL A 248 11.66 -12.63 -2.65
N LEU A 249 10.66 -12.48 -3.51
CA LEU A 249 10.53 -13.31 -4.70
C LEU A 249 11.44 -12.72 -5.78
N PRO A 250 12.44 -13.46 -6.26
CA PRO A 250 13.37 -12.95 -7.28
C PRO A 250 12.60 -12.63 -8.58
N ALA A 251 13.09 -11.70 -9.39
CA ALA A 251 12.52 -11.47 -10.71
C ALA A 251 12.67 -12.73 -11.58
N LEU A 252 11.70 -12.99 -12.45
CA LEU A 252 11.78 -14.05 -13.45
C LEU A 252 11.93 -13.45 -14.84
N THR A 253 12.63 -14.17 -15.72
CA THR A 253 12.59 -13.84 -17.15
C THR A 253 11.19 -14.12 -17.71
N ARG A 254 10.91 -13.64 -18.93
CA ARG A 254 9.65 -13.97 -19.60
C ARG A 254 9.48 -15.48 -19.80
N ALA A 255 10.57 -16.18 -20.16
CA ALA A 255 10.55 -17.64 -20.34
C ALA A 255 10.20 -18.37 -19.05
N ASP A 256 10.88 -18.04 -17.95
CA ASP A 256 10.64 -18.67 -16.64
C ASP A 256 9.24 -18.34 -16.11
N THR A 257 8.78 -17.10 -16.34
CA THR A 257 7.42 -16.69 -15.96
C THR A 257 6.37 -17.51 -16.70
N ARG A 258 6.52 -17.71 -18.01
CA ARG A 258 5.62 -18.56 -18.81
C ARG A 258 5.68 -20.01 -18.35
N SER A 259 6.87 -20.54 -18.06
CA SER A 259 7.01 -21.89 -17.52
C SER A 259 6.36 -22.07 -16.15
N THR A 260 6.32 -21.01 -15.34
CA THR A 260 5.79 -21.06 -13.96
C THR A 260 4.27 -20.88 -13.93
N TYR A 261 3.73 -19.95 -14.73
CA TYR A 261 2.33 -19.51 -14.65
C TYR A 261 1.53 -19.74 -15.95
N GLY A 262 2.16 -20.24 -17.02
CA GLY A 262 1.52 -20.41 -18.32
C GLY A 262 0.46 -21.52 -18.36
N ASP A 263 0.58 -22.53 -17.50
CA ASP A 263 -0.42 -23.60 -17.40
C ASP A 263 -1.71 -23.13 -16.71
N ASP A 264 -1.63 -22.19 -15.75
CA ASP A 264 -2.80 -21.61 -15.06
C ASP A 264 -3.59 -20.63 -15.96
N ALA A 265 -2.93 -20.03 -16.96
CA ALA A 265 -3.59 -19.19 -17.96
C ALA A 265 -4.41 -20.00 -18.99
N ALA A 266 -4.25 -21.33 -19.02
CA ALA A 266 -4.69 -22.21 -20.11
C ALA A 266 -6.00 -22.98 -19.85
N ASP A 267 -6.74 -22.71 -18.76
CA ASP A 267 -8.01 -23.38 -18.43
C ASP A 267 -9.21 -22.98 -19.34
N ALA A 268 -8.90 -22.47 -20.54
CA ALA A 268 -9.74 -22.51 -21.73
C ALA A 268 -9.04 -23.39 -22.79
N THR A 269 -9.46 -24.66 -22.88
CA THR A 269 -8.93 -25.79 -23.70
C THR A 269 -8.71 -25.52 -25.21
N PRO A 270 -8.01 -26.38 -26.02
CA PRO A 270 -6.76 -27.13 -25.77
C PRO A 270 -5.69 -26.98 -26.90
N SER A 271 -4.39 -27.03 -26.55
CA SER A 271 -3.27 -27.81 -27.18
C SER A 271 -1.91 -27.28 -26.66
N LYS A 272 -1.04 -28.17 -26.18
CA LYS A 272 0.10 -27.85 -25.29
C LYS A 272 1.44 -27.53 -25.97
N LYS A 273 1.62 -27.77 -27.27
CA LYS A 273 2.94 -27.67 -27.91
C LYS A 273 3.21 -26.34 -28.65
N ASP A 274 2.17 -25.70 -29.18
CA ASP A 274 2.31 -24.42 -29.91
C ASP A 274 2.06 -23.18 -29.01
N ARG A 275 1.52 -23.37 -27.80
CA ARG A 275 1.07 -22.28 -26.90
C ARG A 275 2.16 -21.62 -26.04
N ALA A 276 3.32 -22.25 -25.86
CA ALA A 276 4.37 -21.68 -25.03
C ALA A 276 4.91 -20.37 -25.64
N GLU A 277 4.94 -20.26 -26.98
CA GLU A 277 5.34 -19.07 -27.73
C GLU A 277 4.27 -17.95 -27.70
N ASP A 278 2.97 -18.29 -27.59
CA ASP A 278 1.83 -17.35 -27.73
C ASP A 278 1.26 -16.77 -26.42
N THR A 279 1.79 -17.16 -25.27
CA THR A 279 1.33 -16.62 -23.98
C THR A 279 1.91 -15.22 -23.75
N HIS A 280 1.06 -14.21 -23.89
CA HIS A 280 1.38 -12.79 -23.73
C HIS A 280 1.51 -12.39 -22.24
N ILE A 281 2.47 -13.01 -21.55
CA ILE A 281 2.74 -12.82 -20.12
C ILE A 281 4.01 -11.98 -19.97
N GLY A 282 3.94 -10.86 -19.24
CA GLY A 282 5.12 -10.06 -18.92
C GLY A 282 6.04 -10.77 -17.91
N PRO A 283 7.34 -10.45 -17.88
CA PRO A 283 8.26 -11.03 -16.90
C PRO A 283 7.82 -10.71 -15.46
N ARG A 284 7.80 -11.70 -14.56
CA ARG A 284 7.48 -11.46 -13.15
C ARG A 284 8.53 -10.54 -12.53
N PRO A 285 8.16 -9.35 -12.03
CA PRO A 285 9.11 -8.49 -11.36
C PRO A 285 9.58 -9.10 -10.04
N GLN A 286 10.67 -8.58 -9.50
CA GLN A 286 11.05 -8.85 -8.12
C GLN A 286 9.99 -8.27 -7.18
N ILE A 287 9.57 -9.03 -6.17
CA ILE A 287 8.52 -8.62 -5.22
C ILE A 287 9.06 -8.82 -3.81
N VAL A 288 9.04 -7.78 -2.99
CA VAL A 288 9.26 -7.89 -1.54
C VAL A 288 8.01 -8.51 -0.92
N THR A 289 8.15 -9.69 -0.33
CA THR A 289 7.01 -10.42 0.25
C THR A 289 6.56 -9.78 1.55
N ARG A 290 5.40 -10.21 2.03
CA ARG A 290 4.92 -9.90 3.39
C ARG A 290 5.95 -10.18 4.47
N LYS A 291 6.62 -11.33 4.39
CA LYS A 291 7.74 -11.68 5.28
C LYS A 291 8.90 -10.69 5.12
N GLY A 292 9.20 -10.27 3.90
CA GLY A 292 10.26 -9.31 3.59
C GLY A 292 10.09 -7.97 4.28
N TRP A 293 8.91 -7.36 4.16
CA TRP A 293 8.62 -6.08 4.81
C TRP A 293 8.22 -6.20 6.30
N GLY A 294 8.13 -7.43 6.82
CA GLY A 294 7.91 -7.71 8.23
C GLY A 294 6.43 -7.65 8.64
N ALA A 295 5.54 -8.15 7.79
CA ALA A 295 4.12 -8.27 8.09
C ALA A 295 3.90 -9.11 9.35
N ASP A 296 3.11 -8.57 10.27
CA ASP A 296 2.58 -9.37 11.37
C ASP A 296 1.27 -10.04 10.94
N GLU A 297 1.35 -11.30 10.54
CA GLU A 297 0.20 -12.06 10.04
C GLU A 297 -0.87 -12.31 11.11
N SER A 298 -0.56 -12.13 12.40
CA SER A 298 -1.55 -12.23 13.48
C SER A 298 -2.54 -11.05 13.47
N LEU A 299 -2.16 -9.95 12.80
CA LEU A 299 -3.04 -8.79 12.66
C LEU A 299 -4.22 -9.11 11.76
N ARG A 300 -4.04 -9.71 10.59
CA ARG A 300 -5.14 -9.97 9.62
C ARG A 300 -6.07 -11.10 10.06
N GLU A 301 -7.16 -11.26 9.33
CA GLU A 301 -7.94 -12.48 9.37
C GLU A 301 -7.24 -13.64 8.65
N GLN A 302 -7.56 -14.88 9.05
CA GLN A 302 -6.91 -16.07 8.48
C GLN A 302 -7.40 -16.42 7.07
N GLY A 303 -8.67 -16.22 6.76
CA GLY A 303 -9.29 -16.64 5.49
C GLY A 303 -9.09 -15.66 4.35
N PHE A 304 -8.84 -16.20 3.15
CA PHE A 304 -8.70 -15.42 1.91
C PHE A 304 -9.97 -15.51 1.06
N THR A 305 -10.26 -14.43 0.35
CA THR A 305 -11.29 -14.40 -0.69
C THR A 305 -10.60 -14.30 -2.04
N TYR A 306 -11.02 -15.13 -3.00
CA TYR A 306 -10.49 -15.13 -4.36
C TYR A 306 -11.62 -14.83 -5.35
N GLY A 307 -11.34 -13.98 -6.32
CA GLY A 307 -12.11 -13.88 -7.56
C GLY A 307 -11.85 -15.08 -8.46
N ARG A 308 -12.49 -15.10 -9.63
CA ARG A 308 -12.23 -16.15 -10.63
C ARG A 308 -10.98 -15.85 -11.45
N THR A 309 -10.66 -14.57 -11.62
CA THR A 309 -9.53 -14.08 -12.41
C THR A 309 -9.20 -12.64 -12.01
N THR A 310 -8.18 -12.02 -12.62
CA THR A 310 -7.92 -10.59 -12.51
C THR A 310 -8.13 -9.93 -13.88
N LYS A 311 -9.19 -9.14 -14.02
CA LYS A 311 -9.55 -8.43 -15.26
C LYS A 311 -8.92 -7.05 -15.38
N ALA A 312 -8.68 -6.38 -14.24
CA ALA A 312 -8.12 -5.03 -14.23
C ALA A 312 -7.16 -4.83 -13.06
N ALA A 313 -6.22 -3.89 -13.24
CA ALA A 313 -5.28 -3.44 -12.22
C ALA A 313 -5.51 -1.96 -11.88
N PHE A 314 -6.32 -1.70 -10.85
CA PHE A 314 -6.64 -0.33 -10.42
C PHE A 314 -5.41 0.33 -9.78
N VAL A 315 -5.01 1.48 -10.33
CA VAL A 315 -3.89 2.28 -9.83
C VAL A 315 -4.39 3.32 -8.84
N HIS A 316 -3.76 3.32 -7.67
CA HIS A 316 -3.98 4.22 -6.56
C HIS A 316 -2.71 4.99 -6.23
N HIS A 317 -2.85 6.08 -5.49
CA HIS A 317 -1.78 6.58 -4.64
C HIS A 317 -2.10 6.28 -3.17
N SER A 318 -1.12 6.26 -2.27
CA SER A 318 -1.40 6.14 -0.83
C SER A 318 -1.85 7.47 -0.20
N ALA A 319 -1.77 8.58 -0.93
CA ALA A 319 -2.06 9.94 -0.46
C ALA A 319 -1.14 10.40 0.69
N GLU A 320 0.04 9.79 0.82
CA GLU A 320 1.03 10.10 1.84
C GLU A 320 2.03 11.18 1.37
N THR A 321 3.06 11.47 2.18
CA THR A 321 4.20 12.30 1.73
C THR A 321 5.04 11.56 0.67
N ASN A 322 5.73 12.32 -0.18
CA ASN A 322 6.79 11.80 -1.04
C ASN A 322 8.19 11.91 -0.40
N ASP A 323 8.32 12.49 0.79
CA ASP A 323 9.60 12.82 1.43
C ASP A 323 10.19 11.67 2.24
N TYR A 324 9.59 10.47 2.19
CA TYR A 324 10.14 9.29 2.86
C TYR A 324 11.44 8.80 2.22
N ASN A 325 12.29 8.11 2.98
CA ASN A 325 13.43 7.40 2.39
C ASN A 325 12.97 6.01 1.93
N CYS A 326 13.54 5.49 0.86
CA CYS A 326 13.13 4.16 0.37
C CYS A 326 13.47 3.03 1.34
N GLY A 327 14.36 3.26 2.31
CA GLY A 327 14.58 2.34 3.43
C GLY A 327 13.45 2.33 4.48
N ASP A 328 12.61 3.36 4.52
CA ASP A 328 11.49 3.49 5.46
C ASP A 328 10.24 2.72 4.98
N VAL A 329 10.22 2.29 3.71
CA VAL A 329 9.03 1.71 3.06
C VAL A 329 8.50 0.48 3.79
N PRO A 330 9.31 -0.49 4.27
CA PRO A 330 8.80 -1.57 5.11
C PRO A 330 8.03 -1.08 6.34
N ALA A 331 8.51 -0.04 7.02
CA ALA A 331 7.84 0.54 8.18
C ALA A 331 6.56 1.29 7.80
N ILE A 332 6.56 2.01 6.66
CA ILE A 332 5.37 2.66 6.11
C ILE A 332 4.27 1.60 5.86
N ILE A 333 4.61 0.52 5.15
CA ILE A 333 3.65 -0.55 4.82
C ILE A 333 3.09 -1.19 6.10
N ARG A 334 3.93 -1.49 7.11
CA ARG A 334 3.46 -2.00 8.41
C ARG A 334 2.51 -1.02 9.11
N GLY A 335 2.79 0.28 9.03
CA GLY A 335 1.93 1.32 9.57
C GLY A 335 0.55 1.36 8.90
N ILE A 336 0.52 1.38 7.56
CA ILE A 336 -0.73 1.34 6.77
C ILE A 336 -1.49 0.04 7.05
N TYR A 337 -0.80 -1.09 7.10
CA TYR A 337 -1.39 -2.39 7.39
C TYR A 337 -2.07 -2.40 8.76
N ARG A 338 -1.37 -1.93 9.81
CA ARG A 338 -1.93 -1.80 11.16
C ARG A 338 -3.09 -0.82 11.18
N TYR A 339 -3.02 0.30 10.45
CA TYR A 339 -4.12 1.25 10.35
C TYR A 339 -5.38 0.61 9.76
N HIS A 340 -5.27 -0.05 8.60
CA HIS A 340 -6.39 -0.72 7.96
C HIS A 340 -7.02 -1.77 8.88
N VAL A 341 -6.21 -2.58 9.57
CA VAL A 341 -6.72 -3.67 10.39
C VAL A 341 -7.22 -3.23 11.76
N LYS A 342 -6.41 -2.47 12.51
CA LYS A 342 -6.68 -2.14 13.92
C LYS A 342 -7.50 -0.87 14.08
N SER A 343 -7.41 0.06 13.14
CA SER A 343 -8.13 1.34 13.21
C SER A 343 -9.36 1.33 12.31
N SER A 344 -9.26 0.87 11.05
CA SER A 344 -10.39 0.86 10.10
C SER A 344 -11.22 -0.43 10.14
N HIS A 345 -10.76 -1.44 10.89
CA HIS A 345 -11.38 -2.77 11.07
C HIS A 345 -11.48 -3.62 9.80
N TRP A 346 -10.59 -3.38 8.85
CA TRP A 346 -10.49 -4.18 7.63
C TRP A 346 -9.87 -5.55 7.92
N ARG A 347 -10.11 -6.51 7.02
CA ARG A 347 -9.65 -7.89 7.18
C ARG A 347 -8.12 -8.01 7.03
N ASP A 348 -7.52 -7.15 6.22
CA ASP A 348 -6.09 -7.07 5.89
C ASP A 348 -5.80 -5.71 5.20
N LEU A 349 -4.59 -5.50 4.68
CA LEU A 349 -4.26 -4.37 3.83
C LEU A 349 -5.17 -4.34 2.58
N GLY A 350 -5.74 -3.18 2.24
CA GLY A 350 -6.70 -3.05 1.14
C GLY A 350 -6.13 -3.29 -0.26
N TYR A 351 -4.88 -2.89 -0.50
CA TYR A 351 -4.21 -3.04 -1.79
C TYR A 351 -3.54 -4.40 -1.92
N ASN A 352 -3.57 -4.99 -3.11
CA ASN A 352 -2.86 -6.23 -3.43
C ASN A 352 -1.36 -6.01 -3.57
N PHE A 353 -0.95 -4.86 -4.08
CA PHE A 353 0.46 -4.49 -4.23
C PHE A 353 0.70 -3.03 -3.89
N LEU A 354 1.95 -2.72 -3.54
CA LEU A 354 2.43 -1.36 -3.40
C LEU A 354 3.69 -1.15 -4.22
N VAL A 355 3.87 0.07 -4.74
CA VAL A 355 5.06 0.49 -5.50
C VAL A 355 5.63 1.73 -4.85
N ASP A 356 6.92 1.71 -4.48
CA ASP A 356 7.57 2.91 -3.94
C ASP A 356 8.20 3.79 -5.04
N LYS A 357 8.58 5.01 -4.67
CA LYS A 357 9.25 5.96 -5.59
C LYS A 357 10.62 5.48 -6.07
N CYS A 358 11.19 4.44 -5.47
CA CYS A 358 12.44 3.81 -5.89
C CYS A 358 12.21 2.60 -6.83
N GLY A 359 10.97 2.27 -7.16
CA GLY A 359 10.62 1.19 -8.07
C GLY A 359 10.63 -0.21 -7.43
N LYS A 360 10.64 -0.32 -6.10
CA LYS A 360 10.41 -1.62 -5.45
C LYS A 360 8.91 -1.91 -5.40
N ILE A 361 8.57 -3.18 -5.66
CA ILE A 361 7.21 -3.70 -5.59
C ILE A 361 7.09 -4.55 -4.32
N TYR A 362 6.00 -4.36 -3.59
CA TYR A 362 5.72 -5.05 -2.34
C TYR A 362 4.40 -5.80 -2.45
N GLU A 363 4.38 -7.03 -1.94
CA GLU A 363 3.15 -7.79 -1.72
C GLU A 363 2.31 -7.09 -0.65
N GLY A 364 1.06 -6.77 -0.97
CA GLY A 364 0.10 -6.18 -0.05
C GLY A 364 -0.81 -7.25 0.57
N ARG A 365 -2.06 -7.32 0.11
CA ARG A 365 -3.09 -8.28 0.54
C ARG A 365 -2.58 -9.73 0.50
N ALA A 366 -2.71 -10.44 1.61
CA ALA A 366 -2.31 -11.83 1.72
C ALA A 366 -3.24 -12.77 0.93
N GLY A 367 -2.67 -13.89 0.46
CA GLY A 367 -3.40 -14.92 -0.29
C GLY A 367 -2.64 -15.43 -1.52
N GLY A 368 -1.49 -14.83 -1.84
CA GLY A 368 -0.59 -15.26 -2.92
C GLY A 368 -0.54 -14.26 -4.07
N VAL A 369 0.67 -13.85 -4.46
CA VAL A 369 0.92 -12.77 -5.43
C VAL A 369 0.37 -13.06 -6.83
N ALA A 370 0.40 -14.31 -7.27
CA ALA A 370 -0.13 -14.71 -8.58
C ALA A 370 -1.66 -14.90 -8.57
N LYS A 371 -2.26 -15.17 -7.40
CA LYS A 371 -3.70 -15.50 -7.28
C LYS A 371 -4.61 -14.26 -7.38
N PRO A 372 -5.87 -14.41 -7.84
CA PRO A 372 -6.83 -13.31 -7.92
C PRO A 372 -7.44 -13.00 -6.55
N VAL A 373 -6.62 -12.59 -5.58
CA VAL A 373 -7.07 -12.26 -4.22
C VAL A 373 -7.94 -11.00 -4.26
N THR A 374 -9.16 -11.08 -3.72
CA THR A 374 -10.05 -9.91 -3.59
C THR A 374 -9.51 -8.95 -2.54
N GLY A 375 -9.22 -7.71 -2.99
CA GLY A 375 -8.76 -6.62 -2.14
C GLY A 375 -9.91 -5.81 -1.51
N ALA A 376 -9.56 -4.66 -0.95
CA ALA A 376 -10.50 -3.64 -0.48
C ALA A 376 -9.88 -2.27 -0.82
N HIS A 377 -9.94 -1.90 -2.09
CA HIS A 377 -9.23 -0.75 -2.64
C HIS A 377 -10.11 0.13 -3.52
N THR A 378 -11.09 -0.44 -4.22
CA THR A 378 -11.98 0.30 -5.12
C THR A 378 -13.40 -0.15 -4.85
N LEU A 379 -14.12 0.59 -4.00
CA LEU A 379 -15.52 0.28 -3.71
C LEU A 379 -16.34 0.19 -5.01
N GLY A 380 -17.02 -0.95 -5.19
CA GLY A 380 -17.75 -1.28 -6.42
C GLY A 380 -16.97 -2.13 -7.42
N PHE A 381 -15.65 -2.25 -7.31
CA PHE A 381 -14.82 -3.02 -8.25
C PHE A 381 -13.73 -3.87 -7.58
N ASN A 382 -13.87 -4.23 -6.30
CA ASN A 382 -12.88 -5.06 -5.59
C ASN A 382 -12.78 -6.49 -6.17
N THR A 383 -13.89 -7.05 -6.65
CA THR A 383 -13.94 -8.41 -7.23
C THR A 383 -13.36 -8.44 -8.65
N ASP A 384 -12.65 -9.53 -8.96
CA ASP A 384 -11.95 -9.77 -10.24
C ASP A 384 -10.95 -8.66 -10.62
N THR A 385 -10.42 -7.90 -9.66
CA THR A 385 -9.40 -6.88 -9.91
C THR A 385 -8.28 -6.94 -8.89
N THR A 386 -7.17 -6.27 -9.20
CA THR A 386 -6.04 -6.09 -8.29
C THR A 386 -5.83 -4.59 -8.04
N GLY A 387 -5.66 -4.22 -6.77
CA GLY A 387 -5.34 -2.84 -6.38
C GLY A 387 -3.84 -2.63 -6.22
N ILE A 388 -3.30 -1.59 -6.85
CA ILE A 388 -1.89 -1.22 -6.75
C ILE A 388 -1.78 0.20 -6.21
N ALA A 389 -1.21 0.37 -5.02
CA ALA A 389 -0.95 1.69 -4.45
C ALA A 389 0.48 2.15 -4.72
N VAL A 390 0.65 3.24 -5.46
CA VAL A 390 1.93 3.93 -5.57
C VAL A 390 2.10 4.81 -4.33
N LEU A 391 3.12 4.51 -3.51
CA LEU A 391 3.34 5.17 -2.23
C LEU A 391 3.73 6.64 -2.42
N GLY A 392 2.86 7.54 -1.96
CA GLY A 392 3.04 8.98 -2.08
C GLY A 392 1.77 9.74 -2.42
N THR A 393 1.94 11.02 -2.74
CA THR A 393 0.89 11.91 -3.25
C THR A 393 1.28 12.47 -4.61
N TYR A 394 0.45 12.21 -5.61
CA TYR A 394 0.73 12.54 -7.02
C TYR A 394 -0.30 13.50 -7.62
N THR A 395 -0.98 14.29 -6.78
CA THR A 395 -1.83 15.39 -7.28
C THR A 395 -1.00 16.45 -8.01
N LYS A 396 0.20 16.74 -7.50
CA LYS A 396 1.11 17.73 -8.09
C LYS A 396 2.51 17.18 -8.41
N ALA A 397 2.98 16.20 -7.64
CA ALA A 397 4.28 15.59 -7.87
C ALA A 397 4.20 14.57 -9.00
N VAL A 398 5.21 14.58 -9.89
CA VAL A 398 5.31 13.59 -10.97
C VAL A 398 5.91 12.29 -10.41
N PRO A 399 5.34 11.11 -10.71
CA PRO A 399 5.93 9.84 -10.29
C PRO A 399 7.30 9.62 -10.93
N SER A 400 8.23 9.05 -10.18
CA SER A 400 9.57 8.76 -10.69
C SER A 400 9.51 7.75 -11.84
N LYS A 401 10.51 7.79 -12.74
CA LYS A 401 10.64 6.78 -13.80
C LYS A 401 10.66 5.36 -13.22
N ALA A 402 11.37 5.15 -12.11
CA ALA A 402 11.45 3.86 -11.44
C ALA A 402 10.07 3.35 -10.98
N ALA A 403 9.22 4.22 -10.42
CA ALA A 403 7.86 3.84 -10.03
C ALA A 403 6.99 3.51 -11.26
N LYS A 404 7.09 4.28 -12.34
CA LYS A 404 6.36 4.02 -13.60
C LYS A 404 6.78 2.69 -14.25
N ASP A 405 8.09 2.44 -14.33
CA ASP A 405 8.65 1.19 -14.87
C ASP A 405 8.22 -0.02 -14.02
N ALA A 406 8.24 0.12 -12.69
CA ALA A 406 7.79 -0.93 -11.77
C ALA A 406 6.29 -1.22 -11.93
N LEU A 407 5.47 -0.17 -12.05
CA LEU A 407 4.03 -0.30 -12.30
C LEU A 407 3.77 -1.03 -13.62
N ALA A 408 4.48 -0.67 -14.70
CA ALA A 408 4.33 -1.32 -16.00
C ALA A 408 4.74 -2.80 -15.97
N LYS A 409 5.85 -3.15 -15.31
CA LYS A 409 6.28 -4.54 -15.12
C LYS A 409 5.26 -5.34 -14.32
N LEU A 410 4.76 -4.77 -13.23
CA LEU A 410 3.78 -5.41 -12.37
C LEU A 410 2.46 -5.67 -13.11
N THR A 411 1.93 -4.69 -13.84
CA THR A 411 0.67 -4.87 -14.57
C THR A 411 0.83 -5.79 -15.77
N ALA A 412 1.96 -5.73 -16.49
CA ALA A 412 2.26 -6.66 -17.58
C ALA A 412 2.25 -8.13 -17.12
N TRP A 413 2.92 -8.41 -16.00
CA TRP A 413 2.94 -9.75 -15.42
C TRP A 413 1.57 -10.13 -14.85
N LYS A 414 1.03 -9.33 -13.92
CA LYS A 414 -0.17 -9.70 -13.16
C LYS A 414 -1.38 -9.89 -14.07
N LEU A 415 -1.60 -9.00 -15.04
CA LEU A 415 -2.68 -9.15 -16.01
C LEU A 415 -2.38 -10.26 -17.03
N GLY A 416 -1.11 -10.42 -17.41
CA GLY A 416 -0.67 -11.45 -18.34
C GLY A 416 -0.95 -12.88 -17.84
N VAL A 417 -0.67 -13.16 -16.56
CA VAL A 417 -1.00 -14.44 -15.90
C VAL A 417 -2.49 -14.78 -15.99
N HIS A 418 -3.35 -13.77 -16.16
CA HIS A 418 -4.79 -13.93 -16.30
C HIS A 418 -5.29 -13.74 -17.75
N GLY A 419 -4.39 -13.72 -18.73
CA GLY A 419 -4.71 -13.60 -20.15
C GLY A 419 -5.19 -12.20 -20.59
N VAL A 420 -5.02 -11.18 -19.76
CA VAL A 420 -5.51 -9.82 -20.03
C VAL A 420 -4.43 -8.96 -20.68
N ASP A 421 -4.78 -8.31 -21.79
CA ASP A 421 -3.97 -7.27 -22.42
C ASP A 421 -3.95 -6.01 -21.55
N ALA A 422 -2.77 -5.67 -21.01
CA ALA A 422 -2.59 -4.51 -20.14
C ALA A 422 -2.80 -3.17 -20.86
N SER A 423 -2.67 -3.13 -22.19
CA SER A 423 -2.91 -1.94 -23.01
C SER A 423 -4.37 -1.77 -23.42
N GLY A 424 -5.16 -2.83 -23.31
CA GLY A 424 -6.53 -2.91 -23.78
C GLY A 424 -7.58 -2.36 -22.81
N LYS A 425 -8.84 -2.71 -23.10
CA LYS A 425 -10.01 -2.39 -22.29
C LYS A 425 -10.71 -3.65 -21.81
N VAL A 426 -11.40 -3.54 -20.68
CA VAL A 426 -12.16 -4.63 -20.07
C VAL A 426 -13.51 -4.12 -19.57
N THR A 427 -14.50 -5.01 -19.55
CA THR A 427 -15.82 -4.71 -18.98
C THR A 427 -15.94 -5.31 -17.59
N LEU A 428 -16.17 -4.46 -16.59
CA LEU A 428 -16.42 -4.86 -15.21
C LEU A 428 -17.88 -4.65 -14.84
N THR A 429 -18.35 -5.37 -13.81
CA THR A 429 -19.69 -5.17 -13.25
C THR A 429 -19.54 -4.48 -11.90
N SER A 430 -20.14 -3.31 -11.75
CA SER A 430 -20.09 -2.58 -10.48
C SER A 430 -20.88 -3.33 -9.39
N GLU A 431 -20.26 -3.50 -8.22
CA GLU A 431 -20.93 -3.94 -6.99
C GLU A 431 -21.65 -2.78 -6.28
N GLY A 432 -21.67 -1.59 -6.88
CA GLY A 432 -22.25 -0.39 -6.31
C GLY A 432 -21.20 0.45 -5.59
N GLY A 433 -21.22 1.75 -5.90
CA GLY A 433 -20.40 2.78 -5.28
C GLY A 433 -21.00 4.15 -5.54
N THR A 434 -20.24 5.21 -5.28
CA THR A 434 -20.70 6.60 -5.47
C THR A 434 -20.84 6.99 -6.93
N LYS A 435 -20.02 6.41 -7.82
CA LYS A 435 -19.98 6.74 -9.25
C LYS A 435 -20.86 5.83 -10.11
N HIS A 436 -20.92 4.54 -9.79
CA HIS A 436 -21.60 3.53 -10.61
C HIS A 436 -22.57 2.71 -9.76
N LYS A 437 -23.81 2.58 -10.21
CA LYS A 437 -24.85 1.78 -9.54
C LYS A 437 -24.47 0.30 -9.56
N ARG A 438 -24.98 -0.47 -8.59
CA ARG A 438 -24.81 -1.93 -8.55
C ARG A 438 -25.41 -2.55 -9.82
N GLY A 439 -24.68 -3.48 -10.42
CA GLY A 439 -25.07 -4.18 -11.65
C GLY A 439 -24.66 -3.49 -12.95
N SER A 440 -24.23 -2.23 -12.90
CA SER A 440 -23.77 -1.51 -14.10
C SER A 440 -22.57 -2.19 -14.76
N LYS A 441 -22.63 -2.39 -16.08
CA LYS A 441 -21.49 -2.83 -16.89
C LYS A 441 -20.69 -1.61 -17.32
N VAL A 442 -19.42 -1.56 -16.92
CA VAL A 442 -18.54 -0.40 -17.14
C VAL A 442 -17.31 -0.85 -17.89
N THR A 443 -17.08 -0.27 -19.08
CA THR A 443 -15.88 -0.50 -19.87
C THR A 443 -14.78 0.45 -19.42
N LEU A 444 -13.68 -0.11 -18.91
CA LEU A 444 -12.52 0.61 -18.40
C LEU A 444 -11.27 0.18 -19.16
N ASN A 445 -10.18 0.94 -19.05
CA ASN A 445 -8.87 0.41 -19.41
C ASN A 445 -8.52 -0.78 -18.51
N ALA A 446 -7.71 -1.73 -18.98
CA ALA A 446 -7.23 -2.85 -18.17
C ALA A 446 -6.35 -2.37 -16.99
N VAL A 447 -5.71 -1.20 -17.13
CA VAL A 447 -5.03 -0.48 -16.05
C VAL A 447 -5.71 0.89 -15.86
N PRO A 448 -6.85 0.95 -15.13
CA PRO A 448 -7.56 2.18 -14.85
C PRO A 448 -6.97 2.90 -13.61
N GLY A 449 -7.22 4.20 -13.49
CA GLY A 449 -7.02 4.92 -12.23
C GLY A 449 -8.22 4.71 -11.30
N HIS A 450 -8.03 4.88 -9.99
CA HIS A 450 -9.13 4.78 -9.03
C HIS A 450 -10.32 5.69 -9.39
N ARG A 451 -10.05 6.94 -9.78
CA ARG A 451 -11.05 7.91 -10.26
C ARG A 451 -11.95 7.44 -11.41
N ASP A 452 -11.55 6.41 -12.15
CA ASP A 452 -12.37 5.85 -13.23
C ASP A 452 -13.55 5.05 -12.69
N GLY A 453 -13.32 4.31 -11.59
CA GLY A 453 -14.30 3.45 -10.92
C GLY A 453 -15.02 4.11 -9.73
N PHE A 454 -14.47 5.17 -9.14
CA PHE A 454 -15.01 5.81 -7.95
C PHE A 454 -14.89 7.35 -8.01
N THR A 455 -15.72 8.07 -7.25
CA THR A 455 -15.61 9.54 -7.11
C THR A 455 -14.48 9.89 -6.12
N THR A 456 -13.28 10.10 -6.63
CA THR A 456 -12.05 10.36 -5.86
C THR A 456 -11.01 11.08 -6.71
N GLU A 457 -10.09 11.83 -6.09
CA GLU A 457 -8.92 12.40 -6.78
C GLU A 457 -7.84 11.34 -7.08
N CYS A 458 -7.86 10.21 -6.38
CA CYS A 458 -6.90 9.11 -6.53
C CYS A 458 -6.86 8.60 -7.99
N PRO A 459 -5.69 8.36 -8.61
CA PRO A 459 -4.33 8.31 -8.05
C PRO A 459 -3.59 9.66 -8.03
N GLY A 460 -4.30 10.78 -8.13
CA GLY A 460 -3.71 12.11 -8.29
C GLY A 460 -3.42 12.42 -9.75
N GLU A 461 -3.47 13.72 -10.09
CA GLU A 461 -3.45 14.19 -11.48
C GLU A 461 -2.20 13.75 -12.25
N LYS A 462 -1.02 13.87 -11.65
CA LYS A 462 0.24 13.55 -12.35
C LYS A 462 0.42 12.06 -12.56
N LEU A 463 0.04 11.22 -11.60
CA LEU A 463 0.13 9.77 -11.80
C LEU A 463 -0.95 9.28 -12.76
N TYR A 464 -2.16 9.85 -12.72
CA TYR A 464 -3.22 9.52 -13.66
C TYR A 464 -2.83 9.84 -15.11
N GLY A 465 -2.22 11.00 -15.34
CA GLY A 465 -1.72 11.41 -16.67
C GLY A 465 -0.64 10.49 -17.26
N GLU A 466 0.03 9.70 -16.44
CA GLU A 466 1.08 8.77 -16.86
C GLU A 466 0.55 7.37 -17.20
N LEU A 467 -0.70 7.06 -16.86
CA LEU A 467 -1.28 5.73 -17.09
C LEU A 467 -1.32 5.31 -18.58
N PRO A 468 -1.51 6.20 -19.57
CA PRO A 468 -1.38 5.80 -20.98
C PRO A 468 -0.01 5.22 -21.31
N ALA A 469 1.08 5.87 -20.87
CA ALA A 469 2.43 5.40 -21.11
C ALA A 469 2.73 4.09 -20.37
N VAL A 470 2.24 3.96 -19.14
CA VAL A 470 2.34 2.71 -18.36
C VAL A 470 1.64 1.55 -19.08
N ARG A 471 0.46 1.78 -19.66
CA ARG A 471 -0.29 0.78 -20.42
C ARG A 471 0.44 0.34 -21.69
N THR A 472 0.97 1.28 -22.46
CA THR A 472 1.77 0.99 -23.66
C THR A 472 3.00 0.15 -23.30
N GLU A 473 3.74 0.54 -22.27
CA GLU A 473 4.92 -0.20 -21.83
C GLU A 473 4.55 -1.59 -21.28
N ALA A 474 3.44 -1.70 -20.55
CA ALA A 474 2.97 -2.99 -20.06
C ALA A 474 2.57 -3.94 -21.20
N GLY A 475 1.89 -3.44 -22.24
CA GLY A 475 1.58 -4.20 -23.46
C GLY A 475 2.86 -4.68 -24.16
N ARG A 476 3.84 -3.79 -24.33
CA ARG A 476 5.16 -4.15 -24.89
C ARG A 476 5.87 -5.22 -24.07
N LEU A 477 5.81 -5.12 -22.74
CA LEU A 477 6.37 -6.11 -21.82
C LEU A 477 5.63 -7.45 -21.86
N GLN A 478 4.35 -7.47 -22.23
CA GLN A 478 3.59 -8.69 -22.55
C GLN A 478 3.93 -9.27 -23.93
N GLY A 479 4.74 -8.56 -24.74
CA GLY A 479 5.05 -8.96 -26.11
C GLY A 479 3.97 -8.57 -27.13
N ARG A 480 3.01 -7.72 -26.74
CA ARG A 480 1.98 -7.18 -27.63
C ARG A 480 2.55 -5.97 -28.38
N ARG A 481 2.28 -5.90 -29.69
CA ARG A 481 2.76 -4.82 -30.58
C ARG A 481 1.78 -3.67 -30.63
#